data_AF-A0A9P1GPX3-F1
#
_entry.id   AF-A0A9P1GPX3-F1
#
_cell.length_a   1.000
_cell.length_b   1.000
_cell.length_c   1.000
_cell.angle_alpha   90.00
_cell.angle_beta   90.00
_cell.angle_gamma   90.00
#
_symmetry.space_group_name_H-M   'P 1'
#
loop_
_entity.id
_entity.type
_entity.pdbx_description
1 polymer ?
#
loop_
_entity_poly.entity_id
_entity_poly.type
_entity_poly.pdbx_seq_one_letter_code
_entity_poly.pdbx_strand_id
1 'polypeptide(L)'
;MVMSDDAIELVLQKWAWAKGEEAAMKKTIEMCKTQVEKALKERGSMEIITDNYEVKKSMRKTEHVSKKDLPAAIWSKYAKTSEFSVLAFKSKKAMKSAAKAPKAKAKAKAKSSAKTMKSNK
;
A
#
# COMPACT_ATOMS: atom_id res chain seq x y z
N MET A 1 23.81 16.67 15.01
CA MET A 1 22.72 17.06 15.93
C MET A 1 21.91 15.80 16.19
N VAL A 2 22.01 15.21 17.38
CA VAL A 2 21.24 14.02 17.77
C VAL A 2 19.80 14.48 18.01
N MET A 3 18.81 13.75 17.49
CA MET A 3 17.40 14.06 17.78
C MET A 3 17.18 13.96 19.29
N SER A 4 16.54 14.97 19.89
CA SER A 4 16.17 14.95 21.30
C SER A 4 15.16 13.83 21.60
N ASP A 5 15.18 13.27 22.80
CA ASP A 5 14.28 12.20 23.23
C ASP A 5 12.79 12.50 22.98
N ASP A 6 12.32 13.73 23.22
CA ASP A 6 10.94 14.13 22.91
C ASP A 6 10.59 14.06 21.42
N ALA A 7 11.57 14.35 20.54
CA ALA A 7 11.37 14.27 19.11
C ALA A 7 11.31 12.81 18.63
N ILE A 8 12.07 11.92 19.27
CA ILE A 8 12.03 10.48 19.00
C ILE A 8 10.71 9.88 19.50
N GLU A 9 10.23 10.27 20.68
CA GLU A 9 8.97 9.78 21.23
C GLU A 9 7.78 10.09 20.30
N LEU A 10 7.72 11.30 19.73
CA LEU A 10 6.71 11.66 18.74
C LEU A 10 6.79 10.81 17.45
N VAL A 11 7.99 10.39 17.05
CA VAL A 11 8.18 9.49 15.89
C VAL A 11 7.72 8.08 16.24
N LEU A 12 8.03 7.58 17.44
CA LEU A 12 7.60 6.26 17.91
C LEU A 12 6.09 6.18 18.07
N GLN A 13 5.43 7.22 18.58
CA GLN A 13 3.97 7.30 18.65
C GLN A 13 3.32 7.25 17.26
N LYS A 14 3.86 8.02 16.30
CA LYS A 14 3.40 7.96 14.90
C LYS A 14 3.61 6.58 14.29
N TRP A 15 4.72 5.92 14.62
CA TRP A 15 5.00 4.58 14.15
C TRP A 15 4.03 3.56 14.74
N ALA A 16 3.75 3.62 16.05
CA ALA A 16 2.78 2.75 16.71
C ALA A 16 1.37 2.90 16.09
N TRP A 17 0.93 4.14 15.86
CA TRP A 17 -0.33 4.40 15.14
C TRP A 17 -0.31 3.84 13.72
N ALA A 18 0.76 4.07 12.95
CA ALA A 18 0.90 3.55 11.60
C ALA A 18 0.90 2.01 11.55
N LYS A 19 1.48 1.33 12.55
CA LYS A 19 1.41 -0.14 12.68
C LYS A 19 -0.02 -0.62 12.96
N GLY A 20 -0.80 0.13 13.73
CA GLY A 20 -2.23 -0.14 13.94
C GLY A 20 -3.02 -0.05 12.64
N GLU A 21 -2.83 1.02 11.88
CA GLU A 21 -3.46 1.21 10.57
C GLU A 21 -3.02 0.14 9.55
N GLU A 22 -1.74 -0.23 9.54
CA GLU A 22 -1.22 -1.31 8.70
C GLU A 22 -1.95 -2.64 8.97
N ALA A 23 -2.17 -2.98 10.25
CA ALA A 23 -2.89 -4.19 10.63
C ALA A 23 -4.37 -4.16 10.19
N ALA A 24 -5.05 -3.02 10.36
CA ALA A 24 -6.43 -2.83 9.93
C ALA A 24 -6.56 -2.91 8.39
N MET A 25 -5.69 -2.21 7.67
CA MET A 25 -5.67 -2.22 6.20
C MET A 25 -5.30 -3.60 5.65
N LYS A 26 -4.39 -4.33 6.29
CA LYS A 26 -4.07 -5.70 5.91
C LYS A 26 -5.29 -6.62 6.00
N LYS A 27 -6.11 -6.50 7.04
CA LYS A 27 -7.37 -7.26 7.16
C LYS A 27 -8.32 -6.94 6.00
N THR A 28 -8.49 -5.66 5.67
CA THR A 28 -9.33 -5.22 4.55
C THR A 28 -8.81 -5.76 3.21
N ILE A 29 -7.49 -5.72 2.99
CA ILE A 29 -6.86 -6.28 1.78
C ILE A 29 -7.16 -7.77 1.63
N GLU A 30 -7.04 -8.56 2.70
CA GLU A 30 -7.35 -10.00 2.66
C GLU A 30 -8.84 -10.29 2.39
N MET A 31 -9.75 -9.47 2.95
CA MET A 31 -11.17 -9.56 2.62
C MET A 31 -11.42 -9.26 1.14
N CYS A 32 -10.78 -8.21 0.58
CA CYS A 32 -10.88 -7.88 -0.83
C CYS A 32 -10.33 -9.00 -1.73
N LYS A 33 -9.18 -9.59 -1.38
CA LYS A 33 -8.62 -10.74 -2.12
C LYS A 33 -9.60 -11.91 -2.14
N THR A 34 -10.21 -12.24 -1.01
CA THR A 34 -11.19 -13.33 -0.91
C THR A 34 -12.39 -13.09 -1.82
N GLN A 35 -12.90 -11.85 -1.87
CA GLN A 35 -13.98 -11.47 -2.78
C GLN A 35 -13.56 -11.55 -4.25
N VAL A 36 -12.34 -11.11 -4.59
CA VAL A 36 -11.80 -11.22 -5.95
C VAL A 36 -11.61 -12.69 -6.35
N GLU A 37 -11.15 -13.56 -5.46
CA GLU A 37 -11.07 -15.00 -5.74
C GLU A 37 -12.44 -15.64 -5.96
N LYS A 38 -13.45 -15.22 -5.20
CA LYS A 38 -14.83 -15.65 -5.42
C LYS A 38 -15.33 -15.21 -6.79
N ALA A 39 -15.12 -13.94 -7.14
CA ALA A 39 -15.51 -13.38 -8.44
C ALA A 39 -14.79 -14.06 -9.62
N LEU A 40 -13.50 -14.37 -9.48
CA LEU A 40 -12.73 -15.14 -10.47
C LEU A 40 -13.30 -16.55 -10.65
N LYS A 41 -13.65 -17.22 -9.54
CA LYS A 41 -14.26 -18.56 -9.56
C LYS A 41 -15.64 -18.56 -10.22
N GLU A 42 -16.49 -17.58 -9.90
CA GLU A 42 -17.82 -17.42 -10.50
C GLU A 42 -17.75 -17.11 -12.00
N ARG A 43 -16.75 -16.32 -12.44
CA ARG A 43 -16.54 -16.01 -13.86
C ARG A 43 -15.77 -17.08 -14.63
N GLY A 44 -15.26 -18.11 -13.96
CA GLY A 44 -14.41 -19.14 -14.59
C GLY A 44 -13.15 -18.60 -15.27
N SER A 45 -12.69 -17.40 -14.89
CA SER A 45 -11.56 -16.72 -15.53
C SER A 45 -10.44 -16.50 -14.53
N MET A 46 -9.20 -16.49 -15.03
CA MET A 46 -8.00 -16.23 -14.21
C MET A 46 -7.63 -14.75 -14.16
N GLU A 47 -8.36 -13.89 -14.87
CA GLU A 47 -8.06 -12.48 -15.04
C GLU A 47 -9.35 -11.66 -14.93
N ILE A 48 -9.35 -10.63 -14.08
CA ILE A 48 -10.38 -9.59 -14.05
C ILE A 48 -9.72 -8.29 -14.49
N ILE A 49 -10.17 -7.80 -15.63
CA ILE A 49 -9.80 -6.49 -16.15
C ILE A 49 -11.01 -5.57 -16.01
N THR A 50 -10.83 -4.47 -15.30
CA THR A 50 -11.77 -3.35 -15.23
C THR A 50 -11.11 -2.10 -15.83
N ASP A 51 -11.89 -1.02 -15.95
CA ASP A 51 -11.41 0.25 -16.54
C ASP A 51 -10.19 0.82 -15.79
N ASN A 52 -10.11 0.60 -14.48
CA ASN A 52 -9.07 1.18 -13.63
C ASN A 52 -8.11 0.17 -13.02
N TYR A 53 -8.48 -1.11 -12.96
CA TYR A 53 -7.73 -2.15 -12.24
C TYR A 53 -7.67 -3.46 -13.01
N GLU A 54 -6.56 -4.17 -12.85
CA GLU A 54 -6.32 -5.49 -13.38
C GLU A 54 -5.87 -6.42 -12.25
N VAL A 55 -6.55 -7.56 -12.12
CA VAL A 55 -6.14 -8.63 -11.22
C VAL A 55 -5.95 -9.91 -12.00
N LYS A 56 -4.72 -10.44 -11.95
CA LYS A 56 -4.36 -11.72 -12.54
C LYS A 56 -4.07 -12.74 -11.46
N LYS A 57 -4.80 -13.85 -11.46
CA LYS A 57 -4.53 -15.02 -10.63
C LYS A 57 -3.53 -15.91 -11.35
N SER A 58 -2.41 -16.17 -10.70
CA SER A 58 -1.34 -17.04 -11.20
C SER A 58 -1.02 -18.09 -10.16
N MET A 59 -0.82 -19.33 -10.61
CA MET A 59 -0.45 -20.43 -9.73
C MET A 59 1.07 -20.48 -9.63
N ARG A 60 1.61 -20.38 -8.42
CA ARG A 60 3.05 -20.51 -8.17
C ARG A 60 3.31 -21.84 -7.47
N LYS A 61 4.39 -22.48 -7.89
CA LYS A 61 4.90 -23.70 -7.26
C LYS A 61 6.15 -23.35 -6.47
N THR A 62 6.27 -23.86 -5.26
CA THR A 62 7.49 -23.78 -4.47
C THR A 62 7.94 -25.18 -4.11
N GLU A 63 9.25 -25.38 -4.15
CA GLU A 63 9.90 -26.64 -3.81
C GLU A 63 10.64 -26.41 -2.49
N HIS A 64 10.34 -27.20 -1.46
CA HIS A 64 10.98 -27.08 -0.15
C HIS A 64 12.47 -27.49 -0.14
N VAL A 65 12.91 -28.20 -1.18
CA VAL A 65 14.29 -28.70 -1.32
C VAL A 65 14.76 -28.52 -2.76
N SER A 66 15.95 -27.92 -2.91
CA SER A 66 16.55 -27.67 -4.22
C SER A 66 17.06 -28.97 -4.84
N LYS A 67 16.92 -29.08 -6.16
CA LYS A 67 17.55 -30.16 -6.95
C LYS A 67 19.08 -30.14 -6.88
N LYS A 68 19.67 -29.03 -6.42
CA LYS A 68 21.13 -28.89 -6.25
C LYS A 68 21.65 -29.51 -4.95
N ASP A 69 20.78 -29.63 -3.95
CA ASP A 69 21.19 -30.06 -2.60
C ASP A 69 20.99 -31.56 -2.36
N LEU A 70 20.22 -32.23 -3.23
CA LEU A 70 19.85 -33.64 -3.07
C LEU A 70 20.07 -34.44 -4.37
N PRO A 71 20.59 -35.67 -4.27
CA PRO A 71 20.60 -36.60 -5.39
C PRO A 71 19.19 -36.84 -5.93
N ALA A 72 19.05 -36.95 -7.26
CA ALA A 72 17.76 -37.02 -7.94
C ALA A 72 16.82 -38.12 -7.38
N ALA A 73 17.39 -39.26 -6.97
CA ALA A 73 16.65 -40.39 -6.40
C ALA A 73 16.01 -40.07 -5.02
N ILE A 74 16.65 -39.21 -4.22
CA ILE A 74 16.15 -38.78 -2.91
C ILE A 74 15.24 -37.57 -3.09
N TRP A 75 15.62 -36.64 -3.97
CA TRP A 75 14.80 -35.49 -4.32
C TRP A 75 13.41 -35.92 -4.80
N SER A 76 13.32 -36.89 -5.73
CA SER A 76 12.01 -37.35 -6.21
C SER A 76 11.13 -38.00 -5.14
N LYS A 77 11.70 -38.51 -4.05
CA LYS A 77 10.95 -39.15 -2.95
C LYS A 77 10.47 -38.15 -1.90
N TYR A 78 11.19 -37.05 -1.71
CA TYR A 78 10.96 -36.11 -0.60
C TYR A 78 10.73 -34.65 -1.03
N ALA A 79 10.79 -34.35 -2.32
CA ALA A 79 10.48 -33.03 -2.84
C ALA A 79 9.01 -32.69 -2.58
N LYS A 80 8.78 -31.98 -1.49
CA LYS A 80 7.47 -31.42 -1.17
C LYS A 80 7.25 -30.17 -2.02
N THR A 81 6.38 -30.30 -3.02
CA THR A 81 5.92 -29.20 -3.84
C THR A 81 4.63 -28.63 -3.24
N SER A 82 4.62 -27.34 -2.95
CA SER A 82 3.39 -26.62 -2.56
C SER A 82 2.98 -25.67 -3.67
N GLU A 83 1.71 -25.72 -4.05
CA GLU A 83 1.11 -24.84 -5.05
C GLU A 83 0.17 -23.87 -4.35
N PHE A 84 0.30 -22.58 -4.63
CA PHE A 84 -0.60 -21.55 -4.10
C PHE A 84 -0.96 -20.50 -5.16
N SER A 85 -2.15 -19.93 -5.02
CA SER A 85 -2.62 -18.84 -5.85
C SER A 85 -1.99 -17.52 -5.44
N VAL A 86 -1.41 -16.82 -6.40
CA VAL A 86 -0.91 -15.46 -6.25
C VAL A 86 -1.79 -14.53 -7.08
N LEU A 87 -2.35 -13.51 -6.44
CA LEU A 87 -3.10 -12.45 -7.10
C LEU A 87 -2.16 -11.28 -7.37
N ALA A 88 -1.89 -10.99 -8.64
CA ALA A 88 -1.17 -9.79 -9.06
C ALA A 88 -2.17 -8.66 -9.31
N PHE A 89 -2.16 -7.64 -8.45
CA PHE A 89 -2.97 -6.44 -8.58
C PHE A 89 -2.19 -5.32 -9.28
N LYS A 90 -2.78 -4.71 -10.31
CA LYS A 90 -2.21 -3.59 -11.05
C LYS A 90 -3.27 -2.51 -11.27
N SER A 91 -2.94 -1.25 -10.98
CA SER A 91 -3.75 -0.11 -11.37
C SER A 91 -3.39 0.32 -12.80
N LYS A 92 -4.41 0.49 -13.66
CA LYS A 92 -4.25 0.89 -15.08
C LYS A 92 -4.16 2.40 -15.26
N LYS A 93 -4.91 3.18 -14.46
CA LYS A 93 -4.69 4.62 -14.36
C LYS A 93 -3.67 4.87 -13.27
N ALA A 94 -2.57 5.54 -13.61
CA ALA A 94 -1.79 6.24 -12.62
C ALA A 94 -2.76 7.16 -11.87
N MET A 95 -3.14 6.81 -10.64
CA MET A 95 -3.55 7.82 -9.67
C MET A 95 -2.32 8.69 -9.50
N LYS A 96 -2.20 9.72 -10.36
CA LYS A 96 -1.28 10.82 -10.16
C LYS A 96 -1.54 11.28 -8.75
N SER A 97 -0.54 11.06 -7.90
CA SER A 97 -0.49 11.39 -6.51
C SER A 97 -1.20 12.73 -6.28
N ALA A 98 -2.35 12.72 -5.62
CA ALA A 98 -2.90 13.92 -5.01
C ALA A 98 -2.09 14.28 -3.75
N ALA A 99 -0.76 14.29 -3.89
CA ALA A 99 0.17 15.00 -3.05
C ALA A 99 0.45 16.37 -3.70
N LYS A 100 -0.60 17.13 -3.98
CA LYS A 100 -0.48 18.59 -4.08
C LYS A 100 -0.96 19.15 -2.74
N ALA A 101 -0.04 19.19 -1.79
CA ALA A 101 -0.18 20.08 -0.64
C ALA A 101 -0.45 21.50 -1.19
N PRO A 102 -1.55 22.17 -0.81
CA PRO A 102 -1.74 23.56 -1.18
C PRO A 102 -0.77 24.43 -0.38
N LYS A 103 0.44 24.65 -0.92
CA LYS A 103 1.23 25.85 -0.60
C LYS A 103 0.52 27.06 -1.18
N ALA A 104 -0.44 27.65 -0.46
CA ALA A 104 -0.87 29.04 -0.67
C ALA A 104 -1.90 29.50 0.37
N LYS A 105 -1.47 29.86 1.59
CA LYS A 105 -2.04 31.00 2.36
C LYS A 105 -1.00 31.50 3.38
N ALA A 106 0.09 32.06 2.88
CA ALA A 106 1.03 32.85 3.68
C ALA A 106 1.32 34.19 2.98
N LYS A 107 0.29 34.95 2.62
CA LYS A 107 0.34 36.41 2.36
C LYS A 107 -1.06 37.02 2.49
N ALA A 108 -1.53 37.18 3.72
CA ALA A 108 -2.72 38.00 4.03
C ALA A 108 -2.56 38.79 5.35
N LYS A 109 -1.31 39.14 5.72
CA LYS A 109 -1.00 40.16 6.72
C LYS A 109 -0.09 41.21 6.10
N ALA A 110 -0.63 42.06 5.24
CA ALA A 110 0.03 43.30 4.80
C ALA A 110 -0.95 44.18 3.98
N LYS A 111 -2.13 44.52 4.52
CA LYS A 111 -2.95 45.64 3.95
C LYS A 111 -4.07 46.17 4.84
N SER A 112 -3.92 46.13 6.17
CA SER A 112 -4.90 46.72 7.11
C SER A 112 -4.26 47.70 8.11
N SER A 113 -3.27 48.48 7.65
CA SER A 113 -2.67 49.57 8.43
C SER A 113 -2.40 50.76 7.52
N ALA A 114 -3.42 51.25 6.81
CA ALA A 114 -3.32 52.48 6.01
C ALA A 114 -4.69 53.12 5.72
N LYS A 115 -5.54 53.32 6.74
CA LYS A 115 -6.60 54.34 6.72
C LYS A 115 -7.25 54.44 8.10
N THR A 116 -6.83 55.41 8.92
CA THR A 116 -7.66 56.18 9.88
C THR A 116 -6.71 57.09 10.65
N MET A 117 -6.34 58.22 10.05
CA MET A 117 -5.93 59.44 10.75
C MET A 117 -6.11 60.61 9.78
N LYS A 118 -7.31 61.20 9.78
CA LYS A 118 -7.59 62.61 9.50
C LYS A 118 -9.10 62.83 9.58
N SER A 119 -9.57 63.26 10.75
CA SER A 119 -10.71 64.15 10.84
C SER A 119 -10.41 65.14 11.94
N ASN A 120 -10.06 66.36 11.55
CA ASN A 120 -10.13 67.54 12.38
C ASN A 120 -10.48 68.70 11.45
N LYS A 121 -11.76 69.07 11.43
CA LYS A 121 -12.24 70.40 11.09
C LYS A 121 -13.60 70.62 11.73
#